data_AF-A0A6B2FZY7-F1
#
_entry.id   AF-A0A6B2FZY7-F1
#
_cell.length_a   1.000
_cell.length_b   1.000
_cell.length_c   1.000
_cell.angle_alpha   90.00
_cell.angle_beta   90.00
_cell.angle_gamma   90.00
#
_symmetry.space_group_name_H-M   'P 1'
#
loop_
_entity.id
_entity.type
_entity.pdbx_description
1 polymer ?
#
loop_
_entity_poly.entity_id
_entity_poly.type
_entity_poly.pdbx_seq_one_letter_code
_entity_poly.pdbx_strand_id
1 'polypeptide(L)'
;FKLNLNDSFEIGRAYAFNIMLRLFTHQPDNSNISSAYKSRFYVLLCIGLLYHQHRAGFIFASIILSSIRLFCCDLQGVEVLIPHYLRAINTILTQKNISYGNRINSTAVQNAALRILNSIIPLVLDISQFQTSDISQFSGVTITYETISNYTIDTLIEGIDEETNIVNVQLCLSALTVLFYDLIHCCPFIPNTIGDSFHEFATLPSPDKNSQSNLNDTNPIIAIMNKFYMNVSKQINSCLNLIASGQNFNVNLVFSLVESYYMLSIIPSQLISEKECVHIVMSLCNYIEQLAERPPLLHSRDVHSSIVHAYLCIASWIN
;
A
#
# COMPACT_ATOMS: atom_id res chain seq x y z
N PHE A 1 13.85 42.78 6.06
CA PHE A 1 13.90 41.36 6.44
C PHE A 1 13.38 41.17 7.86
N LYS A 2 12.06 41.02 8.04
CA LYS A 2 11.51 40.49 9.29
C LYS A 2 11.49 38.97 9.14
N LEU A 3 12.43 38.28 9.78
CA LEU A 3 12.29 36.85 10.02
C LEU A 3 11.03 36.68 10.88
N ASN A 4 10.01 35.98 10.37
CA ASN A 4 8.90 35.54 11.19
C ASN A 4 9.45 34.60 12.26
N LEU A 5 9.64 35.12 13.48
CA LEU A 5 10.16 34.36 14.63
C LEU A 5 9.33 33.08 14.89
N ASN A 6 8.04 33.11 14.57
CA ASN A 6 7.15 31.96 14.68
C ASN A 6 7.54 30.78 13.77
N ASP A 7 7.98 31.05 12.53
CA ASP A 7 8.42 30.00 11.61
C ASP A 7 9.76 29.41 12.06
N SER A 8 10.67 30.23 12.61
CA SER A 8 11.94 29.74 13.14
C SER A 8 11.79 28.84 14.36
N PHE A 9 10.83 29.11 15.24
CA PHE A 9 10.55 28.25 16.38
C PHE A 9 9.92 26.92 15.95
N GLU A 10 9.00 26.93 14.98
CA GLU A 10 8.45 25.69 14.40
C GLU A 10 9.51 24.83 13.74
N ILE A 11 10.43 25.44 12.99
CA ILE A 11 11.55 24.71 12.38
C ILE A 11 12.44 24.07 13.46
N GLY A 12 12.70 24.77 14.56
CA GLY A 12 13.45 24.22 15.70
C GLY A 12 12.74 23.02 16.34
N ARG A 13 11.41 23.09 16.52
CA ARG A 13 10.60 21.97 17.01
C ARG A 13 10.63 20.79 16.05
N ALA A 14 10.45 21.03 14.75
CA ALA A 14 10.55 20.00 13.72
C ALA A 14 11.91 19.30 13.75
N TYR A 15 13.00 20.05 13.86
CA TYR A 15 14.34 19.49 13.99
C TYR A 15 14.49 18.62 15.25
N ALA A 16 13.93 19.05 16.39
CA ALA A 16 13.94 18.24 17.61
C ALA A 16 13.22 16.89 17.40
N PHE A 17 12.06 16.87 16.72
CA PHE A 17 11.37 15.63 16.35
C PHE A 17 12.23 14.73 15.46
N ASN A 18 12.90 15.29 14.45
CA ASN A 18 13.81 14.54 13.58
C ASN A 18 14.93 13.85 14.39
N ILE A 19 15.57 14.57 15.30
CA ILE A 19 16.65 14.03 16.13
C ILE A 19 16.14 12.95 17.08
N MET A 20 15.00 13.17 17.73
CA MET A 20 14.40 12.16 18.61
C MET A 20 14.07 10.88 17.83
N LEU A 21 13.40 10.99 16.67
CA LEU A 21 13.09 9.83 15.83
C LEU A 21 14.34 9.06 15.43
N ARG A 22 15.42 9.75 15.07
CA ARG A 22 16.70 9.08 14.76
C ARG A 22 17.29 8.38 15.98
N LEU A 23 17.28 9.02 17.14
CA LEU A 23 17.82 8.46 18.38
C LEU A 23 17.12 7.15 18.75
N PHE A 24 15.79 7.12 18.69
CA PHE A 24 15.00 5.93 19.02
C PHE A 24 15.00 4.84 17.93
N THR A 25 15.31 5.18 16.67
CA THR A 25 15.30 4.21 15.55
C THR A 25 16.68 3.66 15.18
N HIS A 26 17.76 4.34 15.55
CA HIS A 26 19.13 3.95 15.20
C HIS A 26 19.94 3.42 16.39
N GLN A 27 19.33 3.28 17.57
CA GLN A 27 20.01 2.64 18.70
C GLN A 27 20.06 1.11 18.51
N PRO A 28 21.24 0.48 18.62
CA PRO A 28 21.39 -0.96 18.44
C PRO A 28 20.71 -1.77 19.55
N ASP A 29 20.59 -1.20 20.76
CA ASP A 29 19.99 -1.85 21.94
C ASP A 29 18.77 -1.07 22.44
N ASN A 30 17.64 -1.16 21.74
CA ASN A 30 16.37 -0.53 22.14
C ASN A 30 15.78 -1.07 23.46
N SER A 31 16.37 -2.14 24.00
CA SER A 31 16.08 -2.72 25.31
C SER A 31 16.54 -1.83 26.49
N ASN A 32 17.57 -1.00 26.28
CA ASN A 32 18.15 -0.17 27.36
C ASN A 32 17.38 1.13 27.63
N ILE A 33 16.41 1.48 26.78
CA ILE A 33 15.63 2.70 26.94
C ILE A 33 14.48 2.44 27.93
N SER A 34 14.45 3.21 29.03
CA SER A 34 13.36 3.14 30.01
C SER A 34 11.99 3.35 29.38
N SER A 35 11.00 2.57 29.84
CA SER A 35 9.59 2.68 29.43
C SER A 35 9.02 4.09 29.60
N ALA A 36 9.49 4.84 30.60
CA ALA A 36 9.08 6.22 30.83
C ALA A 36 9.56 7.19 29.72
N TYR A 37 10.72 6.93 29.11
CA TYR A 37 11.19 7.73 27.97
C TYR A 37 10.46 7.34 26.69
N LYS A 38 10.20 6.04 26.49
CA LYS A 38 9.38 5.54 25.36
C LYS A 38 7.97 6.13 25.39
N SER A 39 7.30 6.13 26.53
CA SER A 39 5.93 6.67 26.64
C SER A 39 5.86 8.17 26.36
N ARG A 40 6.80 8.96 26.90
CA ARG A 40 6.89 10.40 26.61
C ARG A 40 7.17 10.66 25.13
N PHE A 41 8.05 9.88 24.53
CA PHE A 41 8.35 9.95 23.10
C PHE A 41 7.10 9.63 22.26
N TYR A 42 6.36 8.57 22.57
CA TYR A 42 5.13 8.23 21.86
C TYR A 42 4.06 9.32 21.98
N VAL A 43 3.83 9.86 23.18
CA VAL A 43 2.90 10.97 23.39
C VAL A 43 3.30 12.21 22.57
N LEU A 44 4.60 12.54 22.53
CA LEU A 44 5.11 13.63 21.71
C LEU A 44 4.82 13.40 20.22
N LEU A 45 5.00 12.18 19.71
CA LEU A 45 4.66 11.84 18.33
C LEU A 45 3.16 11.94 18.07
N CYS A 46 2.31 11.44 18.96
CA CYS A 46 0.85 11.57 18.84
C CYS A 46 0.43 13.03 18.70
N ILE A 47 1.00 13.92 19.52
CA ILE A 47 0.73 15.36 19.48
C ILE A 47 1.28 15.97 18.18
N GLY A 48 2.51 15.63 17.78
CA GLY A 48 3.13 16.17 16.58
C GLY A 48 2.45 15.76 15.27
N LEU A 49 1.78 14.61 15.26
CA LEU A 49 0.97 14.12 14.14
C LEU A 49 -0.42 14.79 14.03
N LEU A 50 -0.81 15.64 14.98
CA LEU A 50 -2.02 16.45 14.86
C LEU A 50 -1.74 17.62 13.90
N TYR A 51 -2.05 17.41 12.62
CA TYR A 51 -1.96 18.47 11.62
C TYR A 51 -3.08 19.52 11.81
N HIS A 52 -2.70 20.78 11.96
CA HIS A 52 -3.59 21.94 11.94
C HIS A 52 -3.22 22.87 10.79
N GLN A 53 -4.22 23.22 9.96
CA GLN A 53 -4.11 23.98 8.71
C GLN A 53 -3.30 25.29 8.79
N HIS A 54 -3.12 25.87 9.98
CA HIS A 54 -2.48 27.18 10.13
C HIS A 54 -1.00 27.15 10.55
N ARG A 55 -0.45 26.07 11.14
CA ARG A 55 0.89 26.14 11.78
C ARG A 55 1.73 24.85 11.80
N ALA A 56 1.15 23.67 11.61
CA ALA A 56 1.83 22.40 11.92
C ALA A 56 2.63 21.75 10.76
N GLY A 57 2.70 22.37 9.57
CA GLY A 57 3.26 21.75 8.37
C GLY A 57 4.70 21.23 8.51
N PHE A 58 5.58 22.00 9.17
CA PHE A 58 7.00 21.62 9.35
C PHE A 58 7.18 20.45 10.32
N ILE A 59 6.50 20.47 11.47
CA ILE A 59 6.56 19.38 12.45
C ILE A 59 5.99 18.11 11.84
N PHE A 60 4.80 18.22 11.26
CA PHE A 60 4.09 17.09 10.65
C PHE A 60 4.93 16.43 9.55
N ALA A 61 5.46 17.21 8.60
CA ALA A 61 6.34 16.69 7.56
C ALA A 61 7.63 16.11 8.13
N SER A 62 8.23 16.75 9.14
CA SER A 62 9.48 16.27 9.72
C SER A 62 9.32 14.92 10.41
N ILE A 63 8.22 14.71 11.13
CA ILE A 63 7.89 13.42 11.73
C ILE A 63 7.77 12.37 10.62
N ILE A 64 6.90 12.60 9.63
CA ILE A 64 6.65 11.63 8.54
C ILE A 64 7.95 11.28 7.79
N LEU A 65 8.76 12.27 7.42
CA LEU A 65 10.03 12.04 6.72
C LEU A 65 11.06 11.26 7.55
N SER A 66 10.96 11.34 8.89
CA SER A 66 11.92 10.71 9.80
C SER A 66 11.48 9.34 10.32
N SER A 67 10.20 8.99 10.14
CA SER A 67 9.59 7.79 10.71
C SER A 67 9.62 6.55 9.83
N ILE A 68 10.27 6.59 8.66
CA ILE A 68 10.27 5.50 7.66
C ILE A 68 10.63 4.13 8.27
N ARG A 69 11.52 4.08 9.25
CA ARG A 69 11.97 2.84 9.92
C ARG A 69 11.31 2.57 11.27
N LEU A 70 10.46 3.47 11.76
CA LEU A 70 9.96 3.45 13.13
C LEU A 70 9.28 2.11 13.49
N PHE A 71 8.43 1.61 12.60
CA PHE A 71 7.68 0.36 12.78
C PHE A 71 8.49 -0.89 12.43
N CYS A 72 9.68 -0.74 11.85
CA CYS A 72 10.61 -1.85 11.63
C CYS A 72 11.59 -2.02 12.80
N CYS A 73 11.61 -1.07 13.74
CA CYS A 73 12.41 -1.15 14.95
C CYS A 73 11.66 -1.94 16.02
N ASP A 74 12.39 -2.77 16.77
CA ASP A 74 11.85 -3.50 17.93
C ASP A 74 11.68 -2.54 19.13
N LEU A 75 10.69 -1.65 19.01
CA LEU A 75 10.31 -0.68 20.02
C LEU A 75 9.02 -1.13 20.69
N GLN A 76 9.16 -1.69 21.89
CA GLN A 76 8.00 -2.12 22.70
C GLN A 76 6.93 -1.02 22.82
N GLY A 77 5.68 -1.34 22.47
CA GLY A 77 4.53 -0.45 22.58
C GLY A 77 4.39 0.56 21.43
N VAL A 78 5.18 0.42 20.35
CA VAL A 78 5.08 1.28 19.16
C VAL A 78 3.70 1.21 18.49
N GLU A 79 2.94 0.14 18.73
CA GLU A 79 1.61 -0.11 18.18
C GLU A 79 0.60 0.98 18.58
N VAL A 80 0.81 1.63 19.73
CA VAL A 80 -0.01 2.78 20.19
C VAL A 80 0.01 3.93 19.17
N LEU A 81 1.06 4.03 18.36
CA LEU A 81 1.19 5.07 17.33
C LEU A 81 0.42 4.75 16.05
N ILE A 82 0.08 3.48 15.79
CA ILE A 82 -0.51 3.03 14.51
C ILE A 82 -1.75 3.86 14.12
N PRO A 83 -2.77 4.06 14.98
CA PRO A 83 -3.95 4.84 14.60
C PRO A 83 -3.63 6.30 14.24
N HIS A 84 -2.63 6.89 14.90
CA HIS A 84 -2.22 8.26 14.64
C HIS A 84 -1.47 8.41 13.32
N TYR A 85 -0.61 7.44 12.98
CA TYR A 85 0.07 7.41 11.68
C TYR A 85 -0.90 7.13 10.53
N LEU A 86 -1.83 6.19 10.70
CA LEU A 86 -2.85 5.91 9.67
C LEU A 86 -3.69 7.15 9.36
N ARG A 87 -4.15 7.87 10.40
CA ARG A 87 -4.86 9.15 10.21
C ARG A 87 -3.99 10.19 9.49
N ALA A 88 -2.72 10.29 9.84
CA ALA A 88 -1.78 11.22 9.21
C ALA A 88 -1.52 10.87 7.73
N ILE A 89 -1.25 9.61 7.42
CA ILE A 89 -1.03 9.10 6.07
C ILE A 89 -2.26 9.35 5.21
N ASN A 90 -3.44 9.02 5.72
CA ASN A 90 -4.69 9.32 5.05
C ASN A 90 -4.85 10.82 4.72
N THR A 91 -4.53 11.69 5.69
CA THR A 91 -4.55 13.14 5.47
C THR A 91 -3.62 13.52 4.30
N ILE A 92 -2.43 12.93 4.22
CA ILE A 92 -1.43 13.18 3.17
C ILE A 92 -1.89 12.69 1.79
N LEU A 93 -2.55 11.53 1.73
CA LEU A 93 -3.01 10.93 0.48
C LEU A 93 -4.28 11.60 -0.07
N THR A 94 -5.18 12.05 0.81
CA THR A 94 -6.48 12.63 0.40
C THR A 94 -6.43 14.15 0.20
N GLN A 95 -5.63 14.89 0.99
CA GLN A 95 -5.62 16.35 0.93
C GLN A 95 -4.65 16.88 -0.13
N LYS A 96 -5.19 17.45 -1.20
CA LYS A 96 -4.41 17.94 -2.36
C LYS A 96 -3.56 19.18 -2.08
N ASN A 97 -3.79 19.92 -0.99
CA ASN A 97 -3.16 21.22 -0.73
C ASN A 97 -2.56 21.34 0.68
N ILE A 98 -1.81 20.33 1.14
CA ILE A 98 -1.07 20.46 2.39
C ILE A 98 0.15 21.37 2.16
N SER A 99 0.21 22.49 2.90
CA SER A 99 1.37 23.37 2.89
C SER A 99 2.39 22.93 3.94
N TYR A 100 3.47 22.30 3.47
CA TYR A 100 4.63 21.94 4.29
C TYR A 100 5.68 23.07 4.36
N GLY A 101 5.33 24.25 3.86
CA GLY A 101 6.27 25.35 3.60
C GLY A 101 7.10 25.13 2.33
N ASN A 102 7.65 26.21 1.76
CA ASN A 102 8.30 26.21 0.43
C ASN A 102 9.56 25.32 0.31
N ARG A 103 10.06 24.75 1.41
CA ARG A 103 11.31 23.97 1.45
C ARG A 103 11.11 22.46 1.42
N ILE A 104 9.89 21.98 1.66
CA ILE A 104 9.60 20.56 1.80
C ILE A 104 8.86 20.09 0.54
N ASN A 105 9.42 19.07 -0.11
CA ASN A 105 8.80 18.45 -1.29
C ASN A 105 7.62 17.57 -0.87
N SER A 106 6.41 17.89 -1.35
CA SER A 106 5.19 17.11 -1.10
C SER A 106 5.35 15.64 -1.52
N THR A 107 5.96 15.38 -2.68
CA THR A 107 6.19 14.01 -3.18
C THR A 107 7.09 13.20 -2.25
N ALA A 108 8.07 13.84 -1.61
CA ALA A 108 8.94 13.16 -0.64
C ALA A 108 8.18 12.80 0.65
N VAL A 109 7.26 13.66 1.09
CA VAL A 109 6.38 13.40 2.25
C VAL A 109 5.41 12.27 1.92
N GLN A 110 4.78 12.29 0.75
CA GLN A 110 3.91 11.21 0.26
C GLN A 110 4.68 9.88 0.18
N ASN A 111 5.89 9.88 -0.40
CA ASN A 111 6.72 8.69 -0.47
C ASN A 111 7.04 8.12 0.92
N ALA A 112 7.42 8.98 1.88
CA ALA A 112 7.69 8.57 3.24
C ALA A 112 6.42 8.01 3.93
N ALA A 113 5.27 8.65 3.73
CA ALA A 113 3.98 8.18 4.24
C ALA A 113 3.63 6.77 3.71
N LEU A 114 3.80 6.53 2.41
CA LEU A 114 3.56 5.22 1.79
C LEU A 114 4.54 4.15 2.28
N ARG A 115 5.81 4.50 2.51
CA ARG A 115 6.80 3.57 3.11
C ARG A 115 6.44 3.19 4.55
N ILE A 116 5.98 4.17 5.34
CA ILE A 116 5.49 3.92 6.70
C ILE A 116 4.24 3.03 6.64
N LEU A 117 3.32 3.30 5.71
CA LEU A 117 2.13 2.46 5.55
C LEU A 117 2.50 1.00 5.28
N ASN A 118 3.45 0.77 4.35
CA ASN A 118 3.92 -0.58 4.02
C ASN A 118 4.60 -1.30 5.21
N SER A 119 5.17 -0.58 6.19
CA SER A 119 5.69 -1.20 7.41
C SER A 119 4.64 -1.40 8.50
N ILE A 120 3.58 -0.59 8.52
CA ILE A 120 2.44 -0.75 9.43
C ILE A 120 1.56 -1.93 9.01
N ILE A 121 1.31 -2.13 7.71
CA ILE A 121 0.36 -3.15 7.22
C ILE A 121 0.64 -4.53 7.82
N PRO A 122 1.85 -5.11 7.75
CA PRO A 122 2.12 -6.42 8.33
C PRO A 122 1.83 -6.49 9.84
N LEU A 123 2.15 -5.44 10.60
CA LEU A 123 1.85 -5.38 12.03
C LEU A 123 0.35 -5.39 12.30
N VAL A 124 -0.42 -4.70 11.46
CA VAL A 124 -1.88 -4.61 11.58
C VAL A 124 -2.53 -5.94 11.18
N LEU A 125 -1.97 -6.67 10.21
CA LEU A 125 -2.37 -8.05 9.88
C LEU A 125 -2.09 -9.01 11.04
N ASP A 126 -0.91 -8.96 11.65
CA ASP A 126 -0.55 -9.85 12.77
C ASP A 126 -1.45 -9.60 13.99
N ILE A 127 -1.79 -8.34 14.29
CA ILE A 127 -2.69 -7.97 15.39
C ILE A 127 -4.12 -8.48 15.18
N SER A 128 -4.60 -8.61 13.94
CA SER A 128 -5.96 -9.11 13.68
C SER A 128 -6.12 -10.60 13.97
N GLN A 129 -5.02 -11.37 13.88
CA GLN A 129 -4.98 -12.80 14.20
C GLN A 129 -5.04 -13.06 15.71
N PHE A 130 -4.53 -12.13 16.52
CA PHE A 130 -4.74 -12.14 17.96
C PHE A 130 -6.07 -11.44 18.23
N GLN A 131 -7.06 -12.15 18.77
CA GLN A 131 -8.30 -11.54 19.27
C GLN A 131 -7.98 -10.55 20.40
N THR A 132 -7.51 -9.34 20.07
CA THR A 132 -7.27 -8.31 21.07
C THR A 132 -8.58 -7.58 21.27
N SER A 133 -9.25 -7.98 22.35
CA SER A 133 -10.23 -7.19 23.07
C SER A 133 -9.83 -5.71 23.07
N ASP A 134 -10.63 -4.90 22.37
CA ASP A 134 -10.86 -3.49 22.64
C ASP A 134 -9.64 -2.55 22.67
N ILE A 135 -9.09 -2.25 21.50
CA ILE A 135 -8.34 -1.00 21.22
C ILE A 135 -9.29 0.23 21.33
N SER A 136 -10.60 0.00 21.43
CA SER A 136 -11.69 0.98 21.56
C SER A 136 -11.63 1.85 22.83
N GLN A 137 -10.85 1.44 23.85
CA GLN A 137 -10.88 2.08 25.18
C GLN A 137 -10.23 3.47 25.24
N PHE A 138 -9.56 3.95 24.20
CA PHE A 138 -8.89 5.26 24.20
C PHE A 138 -9.56 6.36 23.36
N SER A 139 -10.58 6.03 22.56
CA SER A 139 -11.23 7.01 21.66
C SER A 139 -12.76 6.97 21.63
N GLY A 140 -13.40 5.97 22.26
CA GLY A 140 -14.86 5.78 22.17
C GLY A 140 -15.35 5.34 20.78
N VAL A 141 -14.43 5.06 19.85
CA VAL A 141 -14.71 4.50 18.53
C VAL A 141 -14.09 3.12 18.48
N THR A 142 -14.91 2.07 18.32
CA THR A 142 -14.45 0.72 18.03
C THR A 142 -13.89 0.70 16.61
N ILE A 143 -12.61 1.04 16.47
CA ILE A 143 -11.89 0.89 15.22
C ILE A 143 -11.50 -0.58 15.12
N THR A 144 -12.24 -1.35 14.32
CA THR A 144 -11.90 -2.75 14.03
C THR A 144 -10.86 -2.81 12.92
N TYR A 145 -10.02 -3.85 12.92
CA TYR A 145 -9.06 -4.14 11.86
C TYR A 145 -9.69 -4.01 10.46
N GLU A 146 -10.90 -4.57 10.31
CA GLU A 146 -11.68 -4.51 9.07
C GLU A 146 -12.00 -3.07 8.62
N THR A 147 -12.41 -2.19 9.55
CA THR A 147 -12.67 -0.78 9.21
C THR A 147 -11.41 -0.02 8.79
N ILE A 148 -10.26 -0.31 9.41
CA ILE A 148 -8.99 0.29 9.02
C ILE A 148 -8.56 -0.22 7.64
N SER A 149 -8.64 -1.52 7.42
CA SER A 149 -8.24 -2.17 6.18
C SER A 149 -9.04 -1.62 5.00
N ASN A 150 -10.38 -1.66 5.09
CA ASN A 150 -11.26 -1.16 4.02
C ASN A 150 -11.04 0.34 3.73
N TYR A 151 -10.93 1.15 4.79
CA TYR A 151 -10.64 2.58 4.65
C TYR A 151 -9.30 2.85 3.97
N THR A 152 -8.26 2.08 4.34
CA THR A 152 -6.91 2.20 3.77
C THR A 152 -6.92 1.78 2.29
N ILE A 153 -7.66 0.73 1.93
CA ILE A 153 -7.80 0.28 0.55
C ILE A 153 -8.49 1.34 -0.30
N ASP A 154 -9.64 1.87 0.14
CA ASP A 154 -10.34 2.94 -0.59
C ASP A 154 -9.42 4.16 -0.79
N THR A 155 -8.69 4.56 0.26
CA THR A 155 -7.74 5.70 0.18
C THR A 155 -6.60 5.44 -0.81
N LEU A 156 -6.05 4.22 -0.84
CA LEU A 156 -4.97 3.85 -1.76
C LEU A 156 -5.47 3.75 -3.21
N ILE A 157 -6.68 3.23 -3.42
CA ILE A 157 -7.33 3.16 -4.74
C ILE A 157 -7.57 4.58 -5.28
N GLU A 158 -8.08 5.51 -4.46
CA GLU A 158 -8.24 6.90 -4.89
C GLU A 158 -6.90 7.59 -5.17
N GLY A 159 -5.89 7.31 -4.33
CA GLY A 159 -4.55 7.89 -4.48
C GLY A 159 -3.80 7.42 -5.73
N ILE A 160 -4.00 6.17 -6.17
CA ILE A 160 -3.25 5.60 -7.31
C ILE A 160 -3.67 6.21 -8.65
N ASP A 161 -4.93 6.62 -8.80
CA ASP A 161 -5.47 7.18 -10.05
C ASP A 161 -4.82 8.51 -10.43
N GLU A 162 -4.38 9.29 -9.43
CA GLU A 162 -3.75 10.60 -9.63
C GLU A 162 -2.22 10.60 -9.46
N GLU A 163 -1.63 9.46 -9.08
CA GLU A 163 -0.21 9.37 -8.78
C GLU A 163 0.65 9.29 -10.06
N THR A 164 1.66 10.15 -10.12
CA THR A 164 2.58 10.26 -11.27
C THR A 164 3.97 9.75 -10.94
N ASN A 165 4.32 9.68 -9.65
CA ASN A 165 5.61 9.19 -9.21
C ASN A 165 5.65 7.65 -9.22
N ILE A 166 6.54 7.09 -10.02
CA ILE A 166 6.71 5.64 -10.19
C ILE A 166 6.91 4.91 -8.85
N VAL A 167 7.72 5.47 -7.95
CA VAL A 167 8.02 4.83 -6.65
C VAL A 167 6.78 4.82 -5.76
N ASN A 168 5.98 5.89 -5.79
CA ASN A 168 4.73 5.94 -5.05
C ASN A 168 3.71 4.94 -5.61
N VAL A 169 3.58 4.83 -6.94
CA VAL A 169 2.73 3.81 -7.58
C VAL A 169 3.14 2.41 -7.13
N GLN A 170 4.43 2.08 -7.13
CA GLN A 170 4.92 0.78 -6.65
C GLN A 170 4.58 0.52 -5.18
N LEU A 171 4.75 1.53 -4.31
CA LEU A 171 4.43 1.40 -2.89
C LEU A 171 2.92 1.27 -2.64
N CYS A 172 2.09 1.95 -3.43
CA CYS A 172 0.64 1.80 -3.38
C CYS A 172 0.24 0.38 -3.80
N LEU A 173 0.75 -0.12 -4.94
CA LEU A 173 0.48 -1.47 -5.42
C LEU A 173 0.93 -2.55 -4.44
N SER A 174 2.12 -2.39 -3.84
CA SER A 174 2.63 -3.28 -2.79
C SER A 174 1.68 -3.35 -1.59
N ALA A 175 1.29 -2.19 -1.04
CA ALA A 175 0.35 -2.11 0.08
C ALA A 175 -1.01 -2.72 -0.27
N LEU A 176 -1.54 -2.36 -1.44
CA LEU A 176 -2.79 -2.87 -1.98
C LEU A 176 -2.77 -4.38 -2.14
N THR A 177 -1.69 -4.95 -2.67
CA THR A 177 -1.56 -6.39 -2.90
C THR A 177 -1.59 -7.19 -1.59
N VAL A 178 -0.89 -6.71 -0.55
CA VAL A 178 -0.87 -7.36 0.76
C VAL A 178 -2.24 -7.30 1.43
N LEU A 179 -2.89 -6.14 1.43
CA LEU A 179 -4.23 -5.97 1.99
C LEU A 179 -5.27 -6.81 1.23
N PHE A 180 -5.13 -6.88 -0.09
CA PHE A 180 -6.01 -7.66 -0.95
C PHE A 180 -5.87 -9.16 -0.71
N TYR A 181 -4.65 -9.65 -0.52
CA TYR A 181 -4.39 -11.04 -0.15
C TYR A 181 -5.07 -11.39 1.18
N ASP A 182 -4.93 -10.55 2.19
CA ASP A 182 -5.58 -10.77 3.49
C ASP A 182 -7.12 -10.78 3.39
N LEU A 183 -7.69 -9.88 2.59
CA LEU A 183 -9.14 -9.88 2.31
C LEU A 183 -9.62 -11.17 1.65
N ILE A 184 -8.85 -11.71 0.70
CA ILE A 184 -9.15 -13.00 0.05
C ILE A 184 -9.16 -14.12 1.09
N HIS A 185 -8.14 -14.20 1.94
CA HIS A 185 -8.04 -15.23 2.98
C HIS A 185 -9.16 -15.15 4.02
N CYS A 186 -9.65 -13.96 4.30
CA CYS A 186 -10.79 -13.76 5.21
C CYS A 186 -12.16 -14.03 4.54
N CYS A 187 -12.21 -14.26 3.21
CA CYS A 187 -13.46 -14.38 2.48
C CYS A 187 -14.06 -15.79 2.64
N PRO A 188 -15.26 -15.95 3.23
CA PRO A 188 -15.85 -17.26 3.55
C PRO A 188 -16.27 -18.07 2.31
N PHE A 189 -16.23 -17.47 1.12
CA PHE A 189 -16.55 -18.11 -0.16
C PHE A 189 -15.36 -18.81 -0.81
N ILE A 190 -14.15 -18.64 -0.25
CA ILE A 190 -12.92 -19.26 -0.73
C ILE A 190 -12.57 -20.36 0.26
N PRO A 191 -12.66 -21.66 -0.08
CA PRO A 191 -12.21 -22.70 0.83
C PRO A 191 -10.73 -22.46 1.16
N ASN A 192 -10.34 -22.68 2.42
CA ASN A 192 -8.97 -22.54 2.96
C ASN A 192 -7.98 -23.55 2.31
N THR A 193 -7.84 -23.55 0.99
CA THR A 193 -6.90 -24.41 0.25
C THR A 193 -5.57 -23.73 -0.05
N ILE A 194 -5.45 -22.43 0.25
CA ILE A 194 -4.23 -21.63 -0.01
C ILE A 194 -3.12 -21.96 1.02
N GLY A 195 -3.44 -22.64 2.12
CA GLY A 195 -2.48 -23.03 3.16
C GLY A 195 -1.50 -24.14 2.76
N ASP A 196 -1.87 -25.01 1.82
CA ASP A 196 -1.06 -26.18 1.43
C ASP A 196 -0.51 -26.10 -0.02
N SER A 197 -0.77 -25.03 -0.75
CA SER A 197 -0.47 -24.92 -2.19
C SER A 197 0.82 -24.19 -2.54
N PHE A 198 1.80 -24.12 -1.64
CA PHE A 198 3.16 -23.69 -2.03
C PHE A 198 3.99 -24.83 -2.66
N HIS A 199 3.47 -26.06 -2.70
CA HIS A 199 4.25 -27.20 -3.20
C HIS A 199 3.43 -28.35 -3.82
N GLU A 200 2.36 -28.10 -4.57
CA GLU A 200 1.89 -29.13 -5.51
C GLU A 200 1.14 -28.54 -6.70
N PHE A 201 1.82 -28.57 -7.84
CA PHE A 201 1.26 -28.37 -9.16
C PHE A 201 0.31 -29.54 -9.49
N ALA A 202 -0.79 -29.18 -10.14
CA ALA A 202 -1.70 -30.03 -10.89
C ALA A 202 -2.69 -30.89 -10.10
N THR A 203 -3.92 -30.85 -10.62
CA THR A 203 -5.13 -31.63 -10.32
C THR A 203 -5.89 -31.26 -9.05
N LEU A 204 -7.10 -30.72 -9.25
CA LEU A 204 -8.37 -31.05 -8.55
C LEU A 204 -9.55 -30.34 -9.27
N PRO A 205 -10.82 -30.79 -9.09
CA PRO A 205 -11.80 -30.93 -10.16
C PRO A 205 -12.81 -29.78 -10.24
N SER A 206 -13.44 -29.67 -11.40
CA SER A 206 -14.53 -28.75 -11.76
C SER A 206 -15.67 -28.71 -10.72
N PRO A 207 -16.17 -27.53 -10.32
CA PRO A 207 -17.37 -27.43 -9.49
C PRO A 207 -18.66 -27.35 -10.31
N ASP A 208 -19.70 -27.99 -9.77
CA ASP A 208 -21.05 -28.07 -10.30
C ASP A 208 -21.75 -26.71 -10.48
N LYS A 209 -22.48 -26.57 -11.59
CA LYS A 209 -23.06 -25.33 -12.13
C LYS A 209 -24.36 -24.83 -11.45
N ASN A 210 -24.71 -25.24 -10.24
CA ASN A 210 -26.09 -25.06 -9.73
C ASN A 210 -26.29 -24.17 -8.50
N SER A 211 -25.58 -23.06 -8.39
CA SER A 211 -25.95 -21.98 -7.44
C SER A 211 -25.66 -20.58 -7.98
N GLN A 212 -26.20 -20.27 -9.15
CA GLN A 212 -26.36 -18.88 -9.60
C GLN A 212 -27.64 -18.29 -8.98
N SER A 213 -27.53 -17.72 -7.78
CA SER A 213 -28.56 -16.82 -7.27
C SER A 213 -27.93 -15.67 -6.48
N ASN A 214 -27.86 -14.49 -7.12
CA ASN A 214 -27.78 -13.16 -6.53
C ASN A 214 -26.71 -12.92 -5.44
N LEU A 215 -25.43 -13.14 -5.76
CA LEU A 215 -24.29 -12.78 -4.88
C LEU A 215 -23.66 -11.40 -5.20
N ASN A 216 -24.06 -10.74 -6.29
CA ASN A 216 -23.25 -9.67 -6.89
C ASN A 216 -23.34 -8.28 -6.23
N ASP A 217 -24.35 -8.00 -5.40
CA ASP A 217 -24.61 -6.60 -4.95
C ASP A 217 -24.63 -6.37 -3.42
N THR A 218 -24.42 -7.39 -2.58
CA THR A 218 -24.61 -7.24 -1.11
C THR A 218 -23.40 -7.48 -0.23
N ASN A 219 -22.29 -8.01 -0.76
CA ASN A 219 -21.09 -8.25 0.04
C ASN A 219 -20.07 -7.11 -0.14
N PRO A 220 -19.71 -6.37 0.93
CA PRO A 220 -18.75 -5.27 0.86
C PRO A 220 -17.36 -5.70 0.35
N ILE A 221 -16.96 -6.95 0.63
CA ILE A 221 -15.67 -7.50 0.16
C ILE A 221 -15.67 -7.59 -1.38
N ILE A 222 -16.75 -8.09 -1.98
CA ILE A 222 -16.89 -8.20 -3.44
C ILE A 222 -16.88 -6.81 -4.09
N ALA A 223 -17.54 -5.82 -3.47
CA ALA A 223 -17.51 -4.45 -3.97
C ALA A 223 -16.10 -3.84 -3.94
N ILE A 224 -15.33 -4.09 -2.87
CA ILE A 224 -13.92 -3.66 -2.79
C ILE A 224 -13.07 -4.37 -3.85
N MET A 225 -13.30 -5.67 -4.07
CA MET A 225 -12.60 -6.43 -5.10
C MET A 225 -12.88 -5.91 -6.50
N ASN A 226 -14.14 -5.57 -6.83
CA ASN A 226 -14.49 -4.99 -8.12
C ASN A 226 -13.90 -3.58 -8.31
N LYS A 227 -13.90 -2.73 -7.26
CA LYS A 227 -13.24 -1.42 -7.31
C LYS A 227 -11.74 -1.57 -7.54
N PHE A 228 -11.10 -2.47 -6.81
CA PHE A 228 -9.69 -2.79 -6.96
C PHE A 228 -9.42 -3.21 -8.40
N TYR A 229 -10.22 -4.13 -8.93
CA TYR A 229 -10.11 -4.60 -10.31
C TYR A 229 -10.17 -3.44 -11.30
N MET A 230 -11.21 -2.61 -11.22
CA MET A 230 -11.43 -1.53 -12.18
C MET A 230 -10.35 -0.44 -12.14
N ASN A 231 -9.94 -0.01 -10.94
CA ASN A 231 -9.03 1.11 -10.80
C ASN A 231 -7.57 0.67 -10.98
N VAL A 232 -7.18 -0.46 -10.37
CA VAL A 232 -5.83 -0.99 -10.47
C VAL A 232 -5.56 -1.51 -11.90
N SER A 233 -6.51 -2.21 -12.53
CA SER A 233 -6.31 -2.67 -13.93
C SER A 233 -6.18 -1.51 -14.91
N LYS A 234 -7.00 -0.46 -14.77
CA LYS A 234 -6.91 0.73 -15.61
C LYS A 234 -5.53 1.39 -15.48
N GLN A 235 -5.04 1.55 -14.25
CA GLN A 235 -3.73 2.15 -14.02
C GLN A 235 -2.59 1.25 -14.51
N ILE A 236 -2.70 -0.06 -14.30
CA ILE A 236 -1.76 -1.04 -14.85
C ILE A 236 -1.69 -0.95 -16.37
N ASN A 237 -2.84 -0.97 -17.05
CA ASN A 237 -2.87 -0.92 -18.51
C ASN A 237 -2.32 0.39 -19.06
N SER A 238 -2.64 1.52 -18.42
CA SER A 238 -2.04 2.82 -18.75
C SER A 238 -0.51 2.76 -18.64
N CYS A 239 0.01 2.26 -17.51
CA CYS A 239 1.45 2.14 -17.30
C CYS A 239 2.13 1.15 -18.26
N LEU A 240 1.54 -0.03 -18.50
CA LEU A 240 2.09 -1.02 -19.44
C LEU A 240 2.15 -0.46 -20.86
N ASN A 241 1.11 0.23 -21.34
CA ASN A 241 1.09 0.86 -22.65
C ASN A 241 2.13 1.98 -22.77
N LEU A 242 2.30 2.82 -21.73
CA LEU A 242 3.35 3.84 -21.70
C LEU A 242 4.75 3.23 -21.69
N ILE A 243 4.95 2.15 -20.93
CA ILE A 243 6.23 1.45 -20.84
C ILE A 243 6.56 0.78 -22.17
N ALA A 244 5.58 0.15 -22.83
CA ALA A 244 5.74 -0.53 -24.11
C ALA A 244 6.01 0.46 -25.27
N SER A 245 5.39 1.64 -25.25
CA SER A 245 5.60 2.70 -26.25
C SER A 245 6.84 3.58 -26.02
N GLY A 246 7.38 3.63 -24.79
CA GLY A 246 8.44 4.56 -24.38
C GLY A 246 9.85 3.97 -24.28
N GLN A 247 10.86 4.86 -24.29
CA GLN A 247 12.28 4.52 -24.04
C GLN A 247 12.64 4.42 -22.54
N ASN A 248 11.86 5.04 -21.65
CA ASN A 248 12.09 5.00 -20.20
C ASN A 248 11.49 3.74 -19.57
N PHE A 249 12.02 2.58 -19.98
CA PHE A 249 11.62 1.28 -19.47
C PHE A 249 12.05 1.10 -18.01
N ASN A 250 11.09 0.95 -17.09
CA ASN A 250 11.36 0.65 -15.69
C ASN A 250 10.85 -0.74 -15.34
N VAL A 251 11.76 -1.72 -15.34
CA VAL A 251 11.46 -3.13 -15.08
C VAL A 251 10.82 -3.35 -13.72
N ASN A 252 11.24 -2.60 -12.70
CA ASN A 252 10.70 -2.74 -11.35
C ASN A 252 9.23 -2.35 -11.30
N LEU A 253 8.83 -1.31 -12.04
CA LEU A 253 7.43 -0.93 -12.13
C LEU A 253 6.63 -2.03 -12.84
N VAL A 254 7.13 -2.55 -13.97
CA VAL A 254 6.49 -3.66 -14.69
C VAL A 254 6.27 -4.86 -13.77
N PHE A 255 7.27 -5.27 -13.00
CA PHE A 255 7.16 -6.40 -12.10
C PHE A 255 6.07 -6.16 -11.06
N SER A 256 6.03 -5.00 -10.40
CA SER A 256 4.96 -4.67 -9.46
C SER A 256 3.57 -4.71 -10.11
N LEU A 257 3.43 -4.23 -11.34
CA LEU A 257 2.15 -4.23 -12.06
C LEU A 257 1.69 -5.66 -12.43
N VAL A 258 2.62 -6.47 -12.97
CA VAL A 258 2.34 -7.85 -13.37
C VAL A 258 2.07 -8.74 -12.16
N GLU A 259 2.77 -8.51 -11.05
CA GLU A 259 2.53 -9.20 -9.77
C GLU A 259 1.15 -8.87 -9.21
N SER A 260 0.70 -7.60 -9.29
CA SER A 260 -0.68 -7.25 -8.95
C SER A 260 -1.70 -7.96 -9.85
N TYR A 261 -1.44 -8.14 -11.15
CA TYR A 261 -2.29 -8.97 -12.03
C TYR A 261 -2.24 -10.45 -11.70
N TYR A 262 -1.10 -10.98 -11.31
CA TYR A 262 -0.99 -12.37 -10.88
C TYR A 262 -1.86 -12.61 -9.64
N MET A 263 -1.82 -11.70 -8.67
CA MET A 263 -2.62 -11.80 -7.45
C MET A 263 -4.13 -11.74 -7.71
N LEU A 264 -4.55 -11.00 -8.73
CA LEU A 264 -5.95 -11.00 -9.18
C LEU A 264 -6.38 -12.34 -9.80
N SER A 265 -5.46 -13.11 -10.40
CA SER A 265 -5.79 -14.43 -10.97
C SER A 265 -6.13 -15.48 -9.90
N ILE A 266 -5.73 -15.25 -8.65
CA ILE A 266 -6.00 -16.16 -7.52
C ILE A 266 -7.48 -16.09 -7.09
N ILE A 267 -8.17 -15.01 -7.42
CA ILE A 267 -9.58 -14.82 -7.06
C ILE A 267 -10.43 -15.84 -7.82
N PRO A 268 -11.43 -16.49 -7.16
CA PRO A 268 -12.37 -17.35 -7.84
C PRO A 268 -13.05 -16.64 -9.02
N SER A 269 -13.11 -17.31 -10.17
CA SER A 269 -13.72 -16.80 -11.41
C SER A 269 -15.19 -16.38 -11.28
N GLN A 270 -15.86 -16.80 -10.21
CA GLN A 270 -17.25 -16.43 -9.88
C GLN A 270 -17.38 -14.99 -9.36
N LEU A 271 -16.29 -14.40 -8.88
CA LEU A 271 -16.24 -13.05 -8.29
C LEU A 271 -15.76 -11.98 -9.26
N ILE A 272 -15.17 -12.37 -10.41
CA ILE A 272 -14.67 -11.45 -11.43
C ILE A 272 -15.60 -11.50 -12.64
N SER A 273 -15.84 -10.35 -13.27
CA SER A 273 -16.59 -10.28 -14.52
C SER A 273 -15.81 -10.94 -15.66
N GLU A 274 -16.48 -11.74 -16.48
CA GLU A 274 -15.85 -12.39 -17.65
C GLU A 274 -15.22 -11.37 -18.61
N LYS A 275 -15.87 -10.22 -18.81
CA LYS A 275 -15.37 -9.12 -19.66
C LYS A 275 -14.06 -8.55 -19.13
N GLU A 276 -13.98 -8.46 -17.82
CA GLU A 276 -12.83 -7.97 -17.10
C GLU A 276 -11.66 -8.92 -17.31
N CYS A 277 -11.84 -10.24 -17.12
CA CYS A 277 -10.80 -11.24 -17.34
C CYS A 277 -10.23 -11.16 -18.77
N VAL A 278 -11.13 -11.08 -19.77
CA VAL A 278 -10.74 -10.92 -21.19
C VAL A 278 -9.89 -9.67 -21.37
N HIS A 279 -10.26 -8.56 -20.75
CA HIS A 279 -9.50 -7.31 -20.84
C HIS A 279 -8.09 -7.43 -20.25
N ILE A 280 -7.92 -8.05 -19.07
CA ILE A 280 -6.58 -8.24 -18.48
C ILE A 280 -5.71 -9.11 -19.38
N VAL A 281 -6.23 -10.27 -19.81
CA VAL A 281 -5.48 -11.20 -20.66
C VAL A 281 -5.10 -10.53 -21.98
N MET A 282 -6.03 -9.85 -22.64
CA MET A 282 -5.74 -9.10 -23.87
C MET A 282 -4.67 -8.02 -23.65
N SER A 283 -4.74 -7.29 -22.54
CA SER A 283 -3.76 -6.23 -22.27
C SER A 283 -2.35 -6.79 -22.01
N LEU A 284 -2.24 -7.91 -21.31
CA LEU A 284 -0.96 -8.60 -21.11
C LEU A 284 -0.40 -9.15 -22.44
N CYS A 285 -1.25 -9.73 -23.29
CA CYS A 285 -0.85 -10.18 -24.63
C CYS A 285 -0.35 -9.03 -25.51
N ASN A 286 -1.11 -7.92 -25.58
CA ASN A 286 -0.73 -6.72 -26.32
C ASN A 286 0.58 -6.13 -25.79
N TYR A 287 0.79 -6.13 -24.47
CA TYR A 287 2.03 -5.68 -23.86
C TYR A 287 3.23 -6.53 -24.30
N ILE A 288 3.09 -7.86 -24.29
CA ILE A 288 4.14 -8.77 -24.76
C ILE A 288 4.45 -8.55 -26.24
N GLU A 289 3.41 -8.44 -27.08
CA GLU A 289 3.55 -8.22 -28.52
C GLU A 289 4.30 -6.91 -28.79
N GLN A 290 3.89 -5.79 -28.16
CA GLN A 290 4.55 -4.51 -28.31
C GLN A 290 6.01 -4.51 -27.84
N LEU A 291 6.34 -5.26 -26.78
CA LEU A 291 7.73 -5.41 -26.35
C LEU A 291 8.55 -6.25 -27.32
N ALA A 292 7.97 -7.33 -27.87
CA ALA A 292 8.63 -8.23 -28.81
C ALA A 292 8.90 -7.54 -30.16
N GLU A 293 8.00 -6.67 -30.61
CA GLU A 293 8.12 -5.90 -31.86
C GLU A 293 9.16 -4.77 -31.82
N ARG A 294 9.77 -4.51 -30.65
CA ARG A 294 10.80 -3.48 -30.52
C ARG A 294 11.98 -3.75 -31.46
N PRO A 295 12.63 -2.71 -32.00
CA PRO A 295 13.82 -2.88 -32.81
C PRO A 295 14.93 -3.58 -32.00
N PRO A 296 15.77 -4.43 -32.62
CA PRO A 296 16.78 -5.25 -31.91
C PRO A 296 17.67 -4.49 -30.92
N LEU A 297 17.96 -3.21 -31.19
CA LEU A 297 18.78 -2.34 -30.33
C LEU A 297 18.13 -2.03 -28.97
N LEU A 298 16.82 -2.22 -28.83
CA LEU A 298 16.05 -1.99 -27.61
C LEU A 298 15.70 -3.29 -26.88
N HIS A 299 16.18 -4.45 -27.36
CA HIS A 299 16.04 -5.74 -26.66
C HIS A 299 17.11 -5.85 -25.58
N SER A 300 16.76 -5.41 -24.37
CA SER A 300 17.58 -5.59 -23.17
C SER A 300 17.19 -6.86 -22.42
N ARG A 301 18.07 -7.31 -21.52
CA ARG A 301 17.77 -8.40 -20.57
C ARG A 301 16.50 -8.11 -19.78
N ASP A 302 16.28 -6.85 -19.40
CA ASP A 302 15.15 -6.44 -18.59
C ASP A 302 13.85 -6.50 -19.39
N VAL A 303 13.87 -6.15 -20.69
CA VAL A 303 12.74 -6.35 -21.61
C VAL A 303 12.37 -7.82 -21.72
N HIS A 304 13.36 -8.71 -21.92
CA HIS A 304 13.10 -10.15 -21.95
C HIS A 304 12.55 -10.68 -20.62
N SER A 305 13.08 -10.19 -19.49
CA SER A 305 12.62 -10.58 -18.16
C SER A 305 11.17 -10.17 -17.93
N SER A 306 10.78 -8.97 -18.38
CA SER A 306 9.39 -8.50 -18.35
C SER A 306 8.46 -9.32 -19.23
N ILE A 307 8.89 -9.72 -20.43
CA ILE A 307 8.10 -10.60 -21.30
C ILE A 307 7.85 -11.95 -20.62
N VAL A 308 8.90 -12.58 -20.08
CA VAL A 308 8.78 -13.87 -19.38
C VAL A 308 7.85 -13.75 -18.17
N HIS A 309 8.00 -12.68 -17.38
CA HIS A 309 7.17 -12.45 -16.20
C HIS A 309 5.69 -12.23 -16.57
N ALA A 310 5.41 -11.43 -17.60
CA ALA A 310 4.06 -11.25 -18.13
C ALA A 310 3.47 -12.55 -18.68
N TYR A 311 4.27 -13.38 -19.36
CA TYR A 311 3.84 -14.68 -19.87
C TYR A 311 3.45 -15.65 -18.74
N LEU A 312 4.26 -15.71 -17.67
CA LEU A 312 3.94 -16.52 -16.48
C LEU A 312 2.65 -16.04 -15.81
N CYS A 313 2.40 -14.73 -15.78
CA CYS A 313 1.14 -14.17 -15.31
C CYS A 313 -0.03 -14.60 -16.20
N ILE A 314 0.07 -14.50 -17.54
CA ILE A 314 -0.99 -14.98 -18.44
C ILE A 314 -1.32 -16.46 -18.19
N ALA A 315 -0.31 -17.30 -17.94
CA ALA A 315 -0.52 -18.72 -17.68
C ALA A 315 -1.40 -18.98 -16.45
N SER A 316 -1.37 -18.12 -15.43
CA SER A 316 -2.25 -18.26 -14.26
C SER A 316 -3.70 -17.86 -14.52
N TRP A 317 -3.95 -17.07 -15.57
CA TRP A 317 -5.30 -16.67 -15.99
C TRP A 317 -5.98 -17.66 -16.95
N ILE A 318 -5.20 -18.52 -17.63
CA ILE A 318 -5.71 -19.47 -18.63
C ILE A 318 -6.02 -20.84 -18.03
N ASN A 319 -5.32 -21.23 -16.95
CA ASN A 319 -5.51 -22.52 -16.28
C ASN A 319 -6.76 -22.55 -15.41
#